data_AF-A0A9W7WKE2-F1
#
_entry.id   AF-A0A9W7WKE2-F1
#
_cell.length_a   1.000
_cell.length_b   1.000
_cell.length_c   1.000
_cell.angle_alpha   90.00
_cell.angle_beta   90.00
_cell.angle_gamma   90.00
#
_symmetry.space_group_name_H-M   'P 1'
#
loop_
_entity.id
_entity.type
_entity.pdbx_description
1 polymer ?
#
loop_
_entity_poly.entity_id
_entity_poly.type
_entity_poly.pdbx_seq_one_letter_code
_entity_poly.pdbx_strand_id
1 'polypeptide(L)'
;MSCWLREETFVLAEDYVGFCSGIQQTPPSESAQAMRYLAKEMEQQHRSKFRSLSQEFLDTCGSDPSQCLHRVMRELVGDGKLNWGRVVSIFTFAGVLASELLSRRGNSECSPKLAETVADYLGGEKRDWLLENGGWEGFYRFFHTARELKQESSMKTALFAAAGVGLAGLTFLLVR
;
A
#
# COMPACT_ATOMS: atom_id res chain seq x y z
N MET A 1 -20.73 -14.70 -2.73
CA MET A 1 -19.40 -15.05 -2.15
C MET A 1 -18.32 -14.01 -2.46
N SER A 2 -18.64 -12.81 -2.95
CA SER A 2 -17.66 -11.79 -3.38
C SER A 2 -17.16 -10.85 -2.27
N CYS A 3 -17.73 -10.91 -1.05
CA CYS A 3 -17.48 -9.89 -0.02
C CYS A 3 -16.24 -10.14 0.84
N TRP A 4 -15.79 -11.40 0.99
CA TRP A 4 -14.79 -11.73 2.01
C TRP A 4 -13.42 -11.10 1.72
N LEU A 5 -12.98 -11.10 0.46
CA LEU A 5 -11.64 -10.62 0.10
C LEU A 5 -11.54 -9.10 0.20
N ARG A 6 -12.63 -8.40 -0.13
CA ARG A 6 -12.78 -6.97 0.11
C ARG A 6 -12.71 -6.67 1.59
N GLU A 7 -13.45 -7.41 2.42
CA GLU A 7 -13.45 -7.24 3.88
C GLU A 7 -12.07 -7.48 4.48
N GLU A 8 -11.42 -8.58 4.11
CA GLU A 8 -10.06 -8.90 4.56
C GLU A 8 -9.06 -7.80 4.15
N THR A 9 -9.20 -7.28 2.92
CA THR A 9 -8.38 -6.15 2.46
C THR A 9 -8.65 -4.89 3.25
N PHE A 10 -9.92 -4.63 3.59
CA PHE A 10 -10.31 -3.47 4.40
C PHE A 10 -9.67 -3.54 5.78
N VAL A 11 -9.76 -4.67 6.47
CA VAL A 11 -9.10 -4.88 7.78
C VAL A 11 -7.59 -4.65 7.68
N LEU A 12 -6.95 -5.15 6.62
CA LEU A 12 -5.51 -4.96 6.40
C LEU A 12 -5.14 -3.49 6.15
N ALA A 13 -5.94 -2.78 5.35
CA ALA A 13 -5.70 -1.38 5.00
C ALA A 13 -5.99 -0.46 6.18
N GLU A 14 -7.08 -0.70 6.91
CA GLU A 14 -7.42 0.02 8.13
C GLU A 14 -6.33 -0.15 9.19
N ASP A 15 -5.82 -1.37 9.38
CA ASP A 15 -4.71 -1.64 10.28
C ASP A 15 -3.46 -0.83 9.91
N TYR A 16 -3.04 -0.87 8.64
CA TYR A 16 -1.81 -0.19 8.21
C TYR A 16 -1.94 1.33 8.26
N VAL A 17 -3.07 1.87 7.82
CA VAL A 17 -3.37 3.30 7.87
C VAL A 17 -3.42 3.78 9.32
N GLY A 18 -4.14 3.07 10.19
CA GLY A 18 -4.20 3.37 11.62
C GLY A 18 -2.83 3.34 12.28
N PHE A 19 -2.02 2.33 11.97
CA PHE A 19 -0.62 2.23 12.41
C PHE A 19 0.21 3.45 11.98
N CYS A 20 0.06 3.93 10.73
CA CYS A 20 0.74 5.13 10.24
C CYS A 20 0.24 6.43 10.90
N SER A 21 -1.00 6.45 11.37
CA SER A 21 -1.58 7.56 12.13
C SER A 21 -1.25 7.52 13.63
N GLY A 22 -0.45 6.55 14.09
CA GLY A 22 0.01 6.45 15.49
C GLY A 22 -0.84 5.56 16.38
N ILE A 23 -1.82 4.83 15.84
CA ILE A 23 -2.59 3.84 16.60
C ILE A 23 -1.67 2.67 16.96
N GLN A 24 -1.57 2.38 18.26
CA GLN A 24 -0.81 1.25 18.77
C GLN A 24 -1.76 0.08 19.05
N GLN A 25 -1.76 -0.89 18.13
CA GLN A 25 -2.49 -2.15 18.28
C GLN A 25 -1.64 -3.31 17.79
N THR A 26 -1.87 -4.49 18.36
CA THR A 26 -1.31 -5.74 17.84
C THR A 26 -1.82 -5.97 16.42
N PRO A 27 -0.97 -6.38 15.47
CA PRO A 27 -1.42 -6.68 14.11
C PRO A 27 -2.54 -7.74 14.16
N PRO A 28 -3.65 -7.54 13.44
CA PRO A 28 -4.81 -8.45 13.47
C PRO A 28 -4.56 -9.79 12.77
N SER A 29 -3.51 -9.87 11.95
CA SER A 29 -3.10 -11.07 11.23
C SER A 29 -1.60 -11.04 10.90
N GLU A 30 -1.06 -12.19 10.49
CA GLU A 30 0.32 -12.28 10.05
C GLU A 30 0.58 -11.47 8.77
N SER A 31 -0.41 -11.42 7.87
CA SER A 31 -0.38 -10.57 6.67
C SER A 31 -0.34 -9.08 7.01
N ALA A 32 -1.05 -8.66 8.07
CA ALA A 32 -1.00 -7.27 8.54
C ALA A 32 0.39 -6.94 9.12
N GLN A 33 0.97 -7.85 9.90
CA GLN A 33 2.34 -7.72 10.41
C GLN A 33 3.35 -7.62 9.26
N ALA A 34 3.23 -8.49 8.24
CA ALA A 34 4.07 -8.47 7.05
C ALA A 34 3.94 -7.14 6.28
N MET A 35 2.71 -6.64 6.11
CA MET A 35 2.43 -5.38 5.43
C MET A 35 3.04 -4.21 6.19
N ARG A 36 2.85 -4.12 7.51
CA ARG A 36 3.47 -3.09 8.36
C ARG A 36 4.99 -3.06 8.17
N TYR A 37 5.64 -4.22 8.16
CA TYR A 37 7.09 -4.32 7.97
C TYR A 37 7.51 -3.86 6.57
N LEU A 38 6.98 -4.48 5.51
CA LEU A 38 7.41 -4.22 4.13
C LEU A 38 7.13 -2.79 3.70
N ALA A 39 5.94 -2.28 4.03
CA ALA A 39 5.54 -0.95 3.61
C ALA A 39 6.34 0.13 4.35
N LYS A 40 6.70 -0.07 5.64
CA LYS A 40 7.62 0.83 6.35
C LYS A 40 9.06 0.72 5.88
N GLU A 41 9.53 -0.47 5.53
CA GLU A 41 10.85 -0.63 4.92
C GLU A 41 10.93 0.15 3.60
N MET A 42 9.93 0.00 2.72
CA MET A 42 9.85 0.74 1.45
C MET A 42 9.77 2.26 1.68
N GLU A 43 8.96 2.71 2.64
CA GLU A 43 8.87 4.13 3.02
C GLU A 43 10.24 4.67 3.46
N GLN A 44 10.92 3.96 4.37
CA GLN A 44 12.21 4.39 4.93
C GLN A 44 13.29 4.49 3.86
N GLN A 45 13.36 3.54 2.92
CA GLN A 45 14.31 3.55 1.82
C GLN A 45 14.12 4.71 0.85
N HIS A 46 12.89 5.24 0.76
CA HIS A 46 12.50 6.26 -0.21
C HIS A 46 11.80 7.46 0.44
N ARG A 47 12.15 7.76 1.69
CA ARG A 47 11.43 8.69 2.58
C ARG A 47 11.20 10.06 1.97
N SER A 48 12.24 10.66 1.40
CA SER A 48 12.15 11.98 0.77
C SER A 48 11.20 12.00 -0.42
N LYS A 49 11.21 10.94 -1.24
CA LYS A 49 10.32 10.80 -2.39
C LYS A 49 8.87 10.66 -1.96
N PHE A 50 8.56 9.70 -1.09
CA PHE A 50 7.19 9.50 -0.61
C PHE A 50 6.62 10.76 0.04
N ARG A 51 7.42 11.49 0.83
CA ARG A 51 7.02 12.76 1.40
C ARG A 51 6.70 13.82 0.35
N SER A 52 7.56 13.96 -0.67
CA SER A 52 7.32 14.89 -1.78
C SER A 52 6.04 14.53 -2.52
N LEU A 53 5.88 13.26 -2.89
CA LEU A 53 4.72 12.75 -3.63
C LEU A 53 3.42 12.93 -2.85
N SER A 54 3.41 12.69 -1.53
CA SER A 54 2.21 12.88 -0.72
C SER A 54 1.82 14.35 -0.59
N GLN A 55 2.80 15.25 -0.52
CA GLN A 55 2.53 16.69 -0.45
C GLN A 55 1.94 17.20 -1.77
N GLU A 56 2.59 16.89 -2.89
CA GLU A 56 2.13 17.24 -4.24
C GLU A 56 0.75 16.67 -4.56
N PHE A 57 0.52 15.41 -4.20
CA PHE A 57 -0.79 14.77 -4.33
C PHE A 57 -1.86 15.53 -3.54
N LEU A 58 -1.62 15.86 -2.27
CA LEU A 58 -2.61 16.54 -1.44
C LEU A 58 -2.84 18.00 -1.84
N ASP A 59 -1.86 18.64 -2.47
CA ASP A 59 -2.00 20.00 -3.01
C ASP A 59 -2.84 20.00 -4.30
N THR A 60 -2.87 18.88 -5.03
CA THR A 60 -3.54 18.76 -6.34
C THR A 60 -4.88 18.01 -6.29
N CYS A 61 -5.09 17.11 -5.32
CA CYS A 61 -6.26 16.22 -5.26
C CYS A 61 -7.60 16.90 -4.95
N GLY A 62 -7.59 18.22 -4.69
CA GLY A 62 -8.78 18.96 -4.29
C GLY A 62 -9.38 18.45 -2.97
N SER A 63 -10.70 18.41 -2.89
CA SER A 63 -11.42 18.06 -1.65
C SER A 63 -11.54 16.56 -1.36
N ASP A 64 -11.23 15.68 -2.33
CA ASP A 64 -11.43 14.23 -2.22
C ASP A 64 -10.14 13.43 -2.49
N PRO A 65 -9.29 13.23 -1.45
CA PRO A 65 -8.09 12.41 -1.55
C PRO A 65 -8.37 10.95 -1.92
N SER A 66 -9.52 10.39 -1.51
CA SER A 66 -9.89 9.00 -1.80
C SER A 66 -10.14 8.79 -3.29
N GLN A 67 -10.90 9.67 -3.93
CA GLN A 67 -11.12 9.60 -5.37
C GLN A 67 -9.81 9.74 -6.16
N CYS A 68 -8.91 10.63 -5.74
CA CYS A 68 -7.62 10.79 -6.40
C CYS A 68 -6.71 9.58 -6.18
N LEU A 69 -6.72 8.98 -5.00
CA LEU A 69 -5.96 7.77 -4.70
C LEU A 69 -6.41 6.61 -5.60
N HIS A 70 -7.72 6.46 -5.81
CA HIS A 70 -8.29 5.48 -6.73
C HIS A 70 -7.73 5.63 -8.15
N ARG A 71 -7.67 6.85 -8.67
CA ARG A 71 -7.08 7.14 -10.01
C ARG A 71 -5.60 6.75 -10.06
N VAL A 72 -4.82 7.12 -9.05
CA VAL A 72 -3.39 6.76 -8.97
C VAL A 72 -3.21 5.25 -8.97
N MET A 73 -4.01 4.50 -8.21
CA MET A 73 -3.94 3.04 -8.19
C MET A 73 -4.31 2.41 -9.53
N ARG A 74 -5.32 2.95 -10.23
CA ARG A 74 -5.71 2.50 -11.58
C ARG A 74 -4.59 2.72 -12.58
N GLU A 75 -3.94 3.87 -12.55
CA GLU A 75 -2.83 4.20 -13.44
C GLU A 75 -1.58 3.37 -13.11
N LEU A 76 -1.28 3.17 -11.83
CA LEU A 76 -0.14 2.38 -11.36
C LEU A 76 -0.18 0.92 -11.86
N VAL A 77 -1.38 0.38 -12.03
CA VAL A 77 -1.63 -0.99 -12.50
C VAL A 77 -2.17 -1.00 -13.94
N GLY A 78 -2.14 0.14 -14.63
CA GLY A 78 -2.76 0.33 -15.96
C GLY A 78 -2.10 -0.46 -17.09
N ASP A 79 -0.85 -0.89 -16.90
CA ASP A 79 -0.11 -1.76 -17.83
C ASP A 79 -0.49 -3.25 -17.71
N GLY A 80 -1.48 -3.57 -16.86
CA GLY A 80 -1.97 -4.93 -16.62
C GLY A 80 -1.10 -5.78 -15.69
N LYS A 81 0.01 -5.26 -15.16
CA LYS A 81 0.99 -6.04 -14.40
C LYS A 81 0.89 -5.78 -12.90
N LEU A 82 -0.09 -6.38 -12.22
CA LEU A 82 -0.11 -6.36 -10.75
C LEU A 82 0.87 -7.38 -10.18
N ASN A 83 1.58 -6.99 -9.12
CA ASN A 83 2.44 -7.86 -8.32
C ASN A 83 2.46 -7.38 -6.86
N TRP A 84 2.93 -8.22 -5.93
CA TRP A 84 2.98 -7.88 -4.51
C TRP A 84 3.81 -6.63 -4.19
N GLY A 85 4.85 -6.32 -4.98
CA GLY A 85 5.62 -5.07 -4.82
C GLY A 85 4.79 -3.82 -5.10
N ARG A 86 3.94 -3.84 -6.13
CA ARG A 86 2.98 -2.76 -6.41
C ARG A 86 1.89 -2.67 -5.33
N VAL A 87 1.39 -3.81 -4.85
CA VAL A 87 0.45 -3.83 -3.71
C VAL A 87 1.08 -3.15 -2.50
N VAL A 88 2.31 -3.52 -2.12
CA VAL A 88 3.02 -2.86 -1.01
C VAL A 88 3.16 -1.36 -1.25
N SER A 89 3.48 -0.91 -2.48
CA SER A 89 3.60 0.53 -2.77
C SER A 89 2.29 1.30 -2.62
N ILE A 90 1.15 0.66 -2.92
CA ILE A 90 -0.19 1.23 -2.68
C ILE A 90 -0.40 1.44 -1.18
N PHE A 91 -0.12 0.42 -0.38
CA PHE A 91 -0.24 0.51 1.08
C PHE A 91 0.69 1.58 1.63
N THR A 92 1.98 1.56 1.25
CA THR A 92 2.96 2.58 1.66
C THR A 92 2.45 3.99 1.37
N PHE A 93 1.95 4.23 0.16
CA PHE A 93 1.46 5.56 -0.21
C PHE A 93 0.21 5.95 0.59
N ALA A 94 -0.76 5.04 0.77
CA ALA A 94 -1.94 5.30 1.60
C ALA A 94 -1.58 5.63 3.06
N GLY A 95 -0.60 4.93 3.64
CA GLY A 95 -0.08 5.21 4.97
C GLY A 95 0.58 6.58 5.09
N VAL A 96 1.42 6.95 4.11
CA VAL A 96 2.05 8.28 4.06
C VAL A 96 1.00 9.38 3.90
N LEU A 97 -0.01 9.19 3.05
CA LEU A 97 -1.14 10.12 2.91
C LEU A 97 -1.90 10.29 4.22
N ALA A 98 -2.16 9.21 4.95
CA ALA A 98 -2.84 9.27 6.23
C ALA A 98 -2.05 10.05 7.28
N SER A 99 -0.72 9.83 7.38
CA SER A 99 0.14 10.59 8.27
C SER A 99 0.20 12.08 7.90
N GLU A 100 0.27 12.40 6.61
CA GLU A 100 0.32 13.79 6.12
C GLU A 100 -1.04 14.50 6.33
N LEU A 101 -2.16 13.83 6.06
CA LEU A 101 -3.50 14.36 6.32
C LEU A 101 -3.73 14.62 7.81
N LEU A 102 -3.30 13.71 8.68
CA LEU A 102 -3.35 13.90 10.13
C LEU A 102 -2.52 15.13 10.54
N SER A 103 -1.33 15.30 9.95
CA SER A 103 -0.46 16.43 10.22
C SER A 103 -1.04 17.78 9.73
N ARG A 104 -1.74 17.78 8.59
CA ARG A 104 -2.33 19.00 7.98
C ARG A 104 -3.68 19.39 8.59
N ARG A 105 -4.54 18.42 8.89
CA ARG A 105 -5.94 18.64 9.33
C ARG A 105 -6.15 18.44 10.82
N GLY A 106 -5.21 17.79 11.51
CA GLY A 106 -5.29 17.51 12.94
C GLY A 106 -6.28 16.41 13.33
N ASN A 107 -6.88 15.69 12.36
CA ASN A 107 -7.80 14.59 12.62
C ASN A 107 -7.60 13.41 11.64
N SER A 108 -8.06 12.22 12.04
CA SER A 108 -7.94 10.97 11.29
C SER A 108 -9.19 10.61 10.48
N GLU A 109 -10.12 11.55 10.27
CA GLU A 109 -11.42 11.26 9.63
C GLU A 109 -11.29 10.76 8.18
N CYS A 110 -10.17 11.06 7.52
CA CYS A 110 -9.89 10.59 6.17
C CYS A 110 -9.31 9.16 6.15
N SER A 111 -8.79 8.66 7.26
CA SER A 111 -8.12 7.35 7.33
C SER A 111 -9.03 6.17 6.95
N PRO A 112 -10.29 6.08 7.44
CA PRO A 112 -11.19 5.01 7.02
C PRO A 112 -11.50 5.05 5.52
N LYS A 113 -11.72 6.25 4.96
CA LYS A 113 -12.01 6.41 3.53
C LYS A 113 -10.85 6.00 2.63
N LEU A 114 -9.61 6.22 3.08
CA LEU A 114 -8.42 5.72 2.36
C LEU A 114 -8.38 4.19 2.38
N ALA A 115 -8.65 3.57 3.54
CA ALA A 115 -8.70 2.12 3.68
C ALA A 115 -9.82 1.49 2.83
N GLU A 116 -11.01 2.07 2.84
CA GLU A 116 -12.14 1.66 1.98
C GLU A 116 -11.75 1.72 0.50
N THR A 117 -11.09 2.81 0.07
CA THR A 117 -10.66 2.99 -1.32
C THR A 117 -9.67 1.91 -1.75
N VAL A 118 -8.71 1.57 -0.89
CA VAL A 118 -7.75 0.47 -1.14
C VAL A 118 -8.47 -0.87 -1.21
N ALA A 119 -9.45 -1.11 -0.32
CA ALA A 119 -10.23 -2.33 -0.28
C ALA A 119 -11.13 -2.53 -1.51
N ASP A 120 -11.81 -1.47 -1.94
CA ASP A 120 -12.63 -1.46 -3.15
C ASP A 120 -11.79 -1.78 -4.38
N TYR A 121 -10.60 -1.18 -4.48
CA TYR A 121 -9.73 -1.42 -5.61
C TYR A 121 -9.11 -2.81 -5.60
N LEU A 122 -8.44 -3.21 -4.52
CA LEU A 122 -7.72 -4.48 -4.49
C LEU A 122 -8.66 -5.67 -4.31
N GLY A 123 -9.55 -5.62 -3.33
CA GLY A 123 -10.49 -6.69 -3.01
C GLY A 123 -11.75 -6.72 -3.87
N GLY A 124 -12.05 -5.62 -4.58
CA GLY A 124 -13.12 -5.54 -5.58
C GLY A 124 -12.59 -5.64 -7.01
N GLU A 125 -11.96 -4.58 -7.53
CA GLU A 125 -11.53 -4.51 -8.94
C GLU A 125 -10.40 -5.48 -9.30
N LYS A 126 -9.46 -5.73 -8.38
CA LYS A 126 -8.32 -6.66 -8.59
C LYS A 126 -8.49 -7.98 -7.86
N ARG A 127 -9.74 -8.33 -7.52
CA ARG A 127 -10.09 -9.56 -6.81
C ARG A 127 -9.57 -10.82 -7.48
N ASP A 128 -9.75 -10.94 -8.79
CA ASP A 128 -9.36 -12.15 -9.52
C ASP A 128 -7.85 -12.38 -9.42
N TRP A 129 -7.05 -11.32 -9.60
CA TRP A 129 -5.60 -11.38 -9.42
C TRP A 129 -5.23 -11.78 -7.98
N LEU A 130 -5.87 -11.19 -6.97
CA LEU A 130 -5.59 -11.58 -5.58
C LEU A 130 -5.89 -13.07 -5.35
N LEU A 131 -7.01 -13.60 -5.86
CA LEU A 131 -7.37 -15.01 -5.71
C LEU A 131 -6.39 -15.94 -6.43
N GLU A 132 -6.04 -15.60 -7.67
CA GLU A 132 -5.05 -16.34 -8.46
C GLU A 132 -3.67 -16.39 -7.79
N ASN A 133 -3.37 -15.39 -6.95
CA ASN A 133 -2.12 -15.29 -6.18
C ASN A 133 -2.26 -15.74 -4.72
N GLY A 134 -3.34 -16.46 -4.37
CA GLY A 134 -3.51 -17.07 -3.04
C GLY A 134 -4.01 -16.12 -1.95
N GLY A 135 -4.57 -14.97 -2.33
CA GLY A 135 -5.08 -13.96 -1.41
C GLY A 135 -3.99 -13.37 -0.49
N TRP A 136 -4.40 -12.89 0.68
CA TRP A 136 -3.47 -12.32 1.65
C TRP A 136 -2.58 -13.36 2.34
N GLU A 137 -2.96 -14.64 2.32
CA GLU A 137 -2.10 -15.76 2.70
C GLU A 137 -0.95 -15.94 1.68
N GLY A 138 -1.25 -15.80 0.38
CA GLY A 138 -0.23 -15.79 -0.67
C GLY A 138 0.77 -14.64 -0.51
N PHE A 139 0.31 -13.46 -0.10
CA PHE A 139 1.18 -12.34 0.26
C PHE A 139 2.09 -12.66 1.45
N TYR A 140 1.54 -13.27 2.51
CA TYR A 140 2.32 -13.66 3.68
C TYR A 140 3.44 -14.65 3.34
N ARG A 141 3.16 -15.63 2.47
CA ARG A 141 4.16 -16.57 1.95
C ARG A 141 5.23 -15.87 1.12
N PHE A 142 4.82 -14.97 0.23
CA PHE A 142 5.75 -14.13 -0.52
C PHE A 142 6.68 -13.36 0.42
N PHE A 143 6.15 -12.78 1.50
CA PHE A 143 6.95 -12.09 2.52
C PHE A 143 7.92 -13.02 3.26
N HIS A 144 7.50 -14.24 3.60
CA HIS A 144 8.37 -15.22 4.27
C HIS A 144 9.54 -15.62 3.39
N THR A 145 9.26 -16.04 2.15
CA THR A 145 10.30 -16.34 1.17
C THR A 145 11.22 -15.14 0.95
N ALA A 146 10.65 -13.94 0.82
CA ALA A 146 11.41 -12.70 0.70
C ALA A 146 12.35 -12.46 1.89
N ARG A 147 11.93 -12.77 3.12
CA ARG A 147 12.74 -12.61 4.33
C ARG A 147 13.82 -13.67 4.49
N GLU A 148 13.50 -14.93 4.21
CA GLU A 148 14.47 -16.02 4.22
C GLU A 148 15.59 -15.78 3.20
N LEU A 149 15.24 -15.33 1.99
CA LEU A 149 16.22 -15.00 0.95
C LEU A 149 17.02 -13.73 1.24
N LYS A 150 16.50 -12.80 2.04
CA LYS A 150 17.23 -11.59 2.51
C LYS A 150 18.41 -11.95 3.42
N GLN A 151 18.43 -13.16 3.98
CA GLN A 151 19.50 -13.68 4.81
C GLN A 151 20.71 -14.16 3.98
N GLU A 152 20.56 -14.37 2.67
CA GLU A 152 21.66 -14.58 1.72
C GLU A 152 21.97 -13.31 0.90
N SER A 153 23.22 -12.83 0.96
CA SER A 153 23.60 -11.47 0.53
C SER A 153 23.38 -11.14 -0.95
N SER A 154 23.22 -12.13 -1.83
CA SER A 154 23.12 -11.97 -3.29
C SER A 154 21.69 -11.74 -3.81
N MET A 155 20.65 -12.14 -3.06
CA MET A 155 19.25 -12.08 -3.52
C MET A 155 18.47 -10.83 -3.10
N LYS A 156 19.13 -9.88 -2.42
CA LYS A 156 18.57 -8.55 -2.08
C LYS A 156 17.96 -7.84 -3.29
N THR A 157 18.52 -8.04 -4.48
CA THR A 157 18.19 -7.28 -5.70
C THR A 157 16.81 -7.58 -6.27
N ALA A 158 16.32 -8.83 -6.21
CA ALA A 158 15.08 -9.22 -6.90
C ALA A 158 13.81 -8.73 -6.17
N LEU A 159 13.82 -8.76 -4.83
CA LEU A 159 12.70 -8.28 -4.02
C LEU A 159 12.54 -6.76 -4.09
N PHE A 160 13.67 -6.04 -3.96
CA PHE A 160 13.68 -4.58 -4.14
C PHE A 160 13.41 -4.17 -5.59
N ALA A 161 13.69 -5.03 -6.59
CA ALA A 161 13.31 -4.76 -7.97
C ALA A 161 11.78 -4.71 -8.15
N ALA A 162 11.02 -5.64 -7.54
CA ALA A 162 9.55 -5.62 -7.62
C ALA A 162 8.93 -4.43 -6.86
N ALA A 163 9.45 -4.11 -5.68
CA ALA A 163 9.11 -2.91 -4.92
C ALA A 163 9.47 -1.60 -5.68
N GLY A 164 10.61 -1.60 -6.36
CA GLY A 164 11.12 -0.49 -7.16
C GLY A 164 10.23 -0.17 -8.36
N VAL A 165 9.59 -1.16 -8.98
CA VAL A 165 8.61 -0.93 -10.06
C VAL A 165 7.37 -0.19 -9.54
N GLY A 166 6.89 -0.51 -8.33
CA GLY A 166 5.77 0.21 -7.73
C GLY A 166 6.09 1.68 -7.45
N LEU A 167 7.23 1.95 -6.81
CA LEU A 167 7.66 3.32 -6.54
C LEU A 167 7.96 4.12 -7.82
N ALA A 168 8.61 3.50 -8.81
CA ALA A 168 8.87 4.15 -10.09
C ALA A 168 7.57 4.55 -10.79
N GLY A 169 6.56 3.67 -10.74
CA GLY A 169 5.21 3.97 -11.21
C GLY A 169 4.60 5.17 -10.48
N LEU A 170 4.56 5.15 -9.13
CA LEU A 170 4.04 6.28 -8.35
C LEU A 170 4.74 7.60 -8.67
N THR A 171 6.08 7.58 -8.79
CA THR A 171 6.86 8.77 -9.12
C THR A 171 6.53 9.31 -10.51
N PHE A 172 6.39 8.42 -11.50
CA PHE A 172 6.04 8.81 -12.87
C PHE A 172 4.63 9.39 -13.01
N LEU A 173 3.70 8.94 -12.17
CA LEU A 173 2.30 9.38 -12.20
C LEU A 173 2.08 10.69 -11.46
N LEU A 174 2.80 10.90 -10.36
CA LEU A 174 2.57 12.03 -9.47
C LEU A 174 3.43 13.26 -9.74
N VAL A 175 4.50 13.13 -10.54
CA VAL A 175 5.40 14.25 -10.93
C VAL A 175 5.12 14.69 -12.38
N ARG A 176 3.88 14.56 -12.84
CA ARG A 176 3.43 14.93 -14.18
C ARG A 176 2.44 16.08 -14.15
#